data_AF-A0A2C6DRU8-F1
#
_entry.id   AF-A0A2C6DRU8-F1
#
_cell.length_a   1.000
_cell.length_b   1.000
_cell.length_c   1.000
_cell.angle_alpha   90.00
_cell.angle_beta   90.00
_cell.angle_gamma   90.00
#
_symmetry.space_group_name_H-M   'P 1'
#
loop_
_entity.id
_entity.type
_entity.pdbx_description
1 polymer ?
#
loop_
_entity_poly.entity_id
_entity_poly.type
_entity_poly.pdbx_seq_one_letter_code
_entity_poly.pdbx_strand_id
1 'polypeptide(L)' 'MKIIIEDGGHTIWFRDNESKDGMACTGYIKDGTQEKIISALEDALFQAKGESLAWDNRDGVSDISASTT' A
#
# COMPACT_ATOMS: atom_id res chain seq x y z
N MET A 1 -0.32 7.09 -13.37
CA MET A 1 -0.81 6.26 -12.24
C MET A 1 -1.78 7.07 -11.40
N LYS A 2 -3.00 6.56 -11.24
CA LYS A 2 -4.05 7.15 -10.42
C LYS A 2 -4.32 6.26 -9.21
N ILE A 3 -4.40 6.86 -8.02
CA ILE A 3 -4.75 6.19 -6.77
C ILE A 3 -6.11 6.74 -6.32
N ILE A 4 -7.01 5.84 -5.93
CA ILE A 4 -8.35 6.16 -5.44
C ILE A 4 -8.53 5.46 -4.10
N ILE A 5 -9.08 6.19 -3.11
CA ILE A 5 -9.47 5.64 -1.81
C ILE A 5 -10.98 5.79 -1.70
N GLU A 6 -11.64 4.67 -1.40
CA GLU A 6 -13.09 4.59 -1.27
C GLU A 6 -13.48 4.16 0.15
N ASP A 7 -14.53 4.77 0.69
CA ASP A 7 -15.18 4.35 1.93
C ASP A 7 -16.68 4.17 1.66
N GLY A 8 -17.23 3.00 2.01
CA GLY A 8 -18.63 2.67 1.73
C GLY A 8 -19.04 2.77 0.24
N GLY A 9 -18.11 2.58 -0.69
CA GLY A 9 -18.35 2.73 -2.14
C GLY A 9 -18.34 4.18 -2.66
N HIS A 10 -17.96 5.14 -1.81
CA HIS A 10 -17.77 6.53 -2.20
C HIS A 10 -16.27 6.86 -2.27
N THR A 11 -15.82 7.46 -3.38
CA THR A 11 -14.47 8.00 -3.45
C THR A 11 -14.32 9.15 -2.44
N ILE A 12 -13.49 8.93 -1.42
CA ILE A 12 -13.19 9.95 -0.41
C ILE A 12 -11.89 10.68 -0.71
N TRP A 13 -10.98 10.12 -1.50
CA TRP A 13 -9.74 10.80 -1.90
C TRP A 13 -9.20 10.19 -3.19
N PHE A 14 -8.55 11.01 -4.02
CA PHE A 14 -7.77 10.50 -5.14
C PHE A 14 -6.60 11.40 -5.49
N ARG A 15 -5.60 10.79 -6.13
CA ARG A 15 -4.48 11.49 -6.75
C ARG A 15 -4.18 10.89 -8.10
N ASP A 16 -4.19 11.73 -9.12
CA ASP A 16 -3.69 11.41 -10.44
C ASP A 16 -2.32 12.06 -10.65
N ASN A 17 -1.28 11.24 -10.83
CA ASN A 17 0.07 11.76 -11.04
C ASN A 17 0.32 12.24 -12.47
N GLU A 18 -0.51 11.87 -13.44
CA GLU A 18 -0.38 12.27 -14.84
C GLU A 18 -1.01 13.64 -15.07
N SER A 19 -2.29 13.80 -14.75
CA SER A 19 -2.99 15.09 -14.90
C SER A 19 -2.65 16.09 -13.80
N LYS A 20 -2.02 15.65 -12.70
CA LYS A 20 -1.82 16.40 -11.45
C LYS A 20 -3.10 16.73 -10.69
N ASP A 21 -4.23 16.16 -11.12
CA ASP A 21 -5.49 16.31 -10.41
C ASP A 21 -5.47 15.55 -9.09
N GLY A 22 -6.24 16.05 -8.14
CA GLY A 22 -6.47 15.36 -6.89
C GLY A 22 -7.61 16.00 -6.12
N MET A 23 -8.12 15.25 -5.15
CA MET A 23 -9.17 15.71 -4.25
C MET A 23 -8.62 15.74 -2.83
N ALA A 24 -8.52 16.93 -2.25
CA ALA A 24 -8.25 17.12 -0.83
C ALA A 24 -9.36 18.00 -0.24
N CYS A 25 -10.12 17.48 0.73
CA CYS A 25 -11.19 18.22 1.41
C CYS A 25 -10.67 18.73 2.76
N THR A 26 -10.79 20.03 3.02
CA THR A 26 -10.42 20.61 4.33
C THR A 26 -11.34 20.13 5.46
N GLY A 27 -12.53 19.60 5.15
CA GLY A 27 -13.42 18.94 6.10
C GLY A 27 -12.83 17.67 6.70
N TYR A 28 -12.01 16.94 5.95
CA TYR A 28 -11.41 15.67 6.40
C TYR A 28 -10.38 15.83 7.51
N ILE A 29 -9.76 17.01 7.60
CA ILE A 29 -8.89 17.35 8.72
C ILE A 29 -9.72 17.48 10.00
N LYS A 30 -10.95 18.00 9.89
CA LYS A 30 -11.78 18.28 11.07
C LYS A 30 -12.47 17.03 11.60
N ASP A 31 -12.83 16.08 10.73
CA ASP A 31 -13.57 14.87 11.10
C ASP A 31 -12.68 13.62 11.29
N GLY A 32 -11.36 13.76 11.11
CA GLY A 32 -10.39 12.68 11.29
C GLY A 32 -10.23 11.76 10.07
N THR A 33 -10.92 12.05 8.96
CA THR A 33 -10.85 11.23 7.73
C THR A 33 -9.48 11.32 7.08
N GLN A 34 -8.77 12.45 7.22
CA GLN A 34 -7.44 12.61 6.65
C GLN A 34 -6.42 11.66 7.32
N GLU A 35 -6.49 11.50 8.64
CA GLU A 35 -5.64 10.57 9.39
C GLU A 35 -5.92 9.11 9.00
N LYS A 36 -7.20 8.76 8.78
CA LYS A 36 -7.59 7.42 8.28
C LYS A 36 -7.01 7.15 6.89
N ILE A 37 -7.08 8.13 5.99
CA ILE A 37 -6.47 8.04 4.66
C ILE A 37 -4.96 7.81 4.76
N ILE A 38 -4.28 8.56 5.64
CA ILE A 38 -2.84 8.42 5.84
C ILE A 38 -2.49 7.01 6.36
N SER A 39 -3.17 6.54 7.41
CA SER A 39 -2.94 5.19 7.95
C SER A 39 -3.14 4.11 6.90
N ALA A 40 -4.22 4.18 6.11
CA ALA A 40 -4.48 3.20 5.07
C ALA A 40 -3.37 3.15 3.99
N LEU A 41 -2.81 4.31 3.63
CA LEU A 41 -1.70 4.38 2.67
C LEU A 41 -0.38 3.87 3.27
N GLU A 42 -0.11 4.13 4.55
CA GLU A 42 1.06 3.62 5.26
C GLU A 42 1.01 2.09 5.40
N ASP A 43 -0.14 1.53 5.75
CA ASP A 43 -0.36 0.09 5.85
C ASP A 43 -0.18 -0.61 4.48
N ALA A 44 -0.76 -0.05 3.42
CA ALA A 44 -0.59 -0.56 2.07
C ALA A 44 0.89 -0.54 1.61
N LEU A 45 1.61 0.54 1.94
CA LEU A 45 3.04 0.63 1.65
C LEU A 45 3.85 -0.39 2.47
N PHE A 46 3.51 -0.58 3.74
CA PHE A 46 4.15 -1.58 4.60
C PHE A 46 3.96 -2.99 4.04
N GLN A 47 2.73 -3.34 3.63
CA GLN A 47 2.45 -4.62 3.00
C GLN A 47 3.26 -4.82 1.70
N ALA A 48 3.24 -3.83 0.80
CA ALA A 48 3.96 -3.92 -0.47
C ALA A 48 5.48 -4.11 -0.27
N LYS A 49 6.07 -3.44 0.73
CA LYS A 49 7.48 -3.64 1.11
C LYS A 49 7.72 -5.04 1.67
N GLY A 50 6.82 -5.53 2.53
CA GLY A 50 6.90 -6.89 3.07
C GLY A 50 6.87 -7.95 1.98
N GLU A 51 5.97 -7.81 1.01
CA GLU A 51 5.86 -8.71 -0.15
C GLU A 51 7.12 -8.68 -1.03
N SER A 52 7.66 -7.49 -1.29
CA SER A 52 8.93 -7.34 -2.03
C SER A 52 10.09 -8.07 -1.36
N LEU A 53 10.18 -8.03 -0.03
CA LEU A 53 11.24 -8.71 0.74
C LEU A 53 11.01 -10.23 0.83
N ALA A 54 9.75 -10.67 0.89
CA ALA A 54 9.40 -12.09 0.99
C ALA A 54 9.75 -12.89 -0.27
N TRP A 55 9.81 -12.24 -1.44
CA TRP A 55 10.25 -12.89 -2.68
C TRP A 55 11.77 -12.99 -2.81
N ASP A 56 12.52 -12.07 -2.20
CA ASP A 56 13.99 -12.11 -2.17
C ASP A 56 14.53 -13.34 -1.40
N ASN A 57 13.74 -13.88 -0.46
CA ASN A 57 14.14 -15.00 0.40
C ASN A 57 13.68 -16.39 -0.10
N ARG A 58 12.96 -16.49 -1.23
CA ARG A 58 12.48 -17.78 -1.78
C ARG A 58 13.48 -18.49 -2.69
N ASP A 59 14.47 -17.79 -3.23
CA ASP A 59 15.52 -18.39 -4.06
C ASP A 59 16.64 -19.08 -3.25
N GLY A 60 16.55 -19.03 -1.91
CA GLY A 60 17.54 -19.57 -0.99
C GLY A 60 17.18 -20.91 -0.32
N VAL A 61 16.23 -21.69 -0.85
CA VAL A 61 16.08 -23.09 -0.41
C VAL A 61 17.13 -23.91 -1.14
N SER A 62 18.36 -23.91 -0.61
CA SER A 62 19.38 -24.88 -1.00
C SER A 62 18.83 -26.29 -0.75
N ASP A 63 18.79 -27.09 -1.81
CA ASP A 63 18.37 -28.49 -1.78
C ASP A 63 19.20 -29.27 -0.75
N ILE A 64 18.61 -29.59 0.41
CA ILE A 64 19.24 -30.42 1.45
C ILE A 64 19.04 -31.89 1.07
N SER A 65 19.60 -32.32 -0.05
CA SER A 65 19.56 -33.71 -0.50
C SER A 65 20.93 -34.27 -0.85
N ALA A 66 21.96 -33.97 -0.05
CA ALA A 66 23.19 -34.74 -0.10
C ALA A 66 24.00 -34.61 1.20
N SER A 67 23.83 -35.56 2.12
CA SER A 67 24.93 -36.16 2.90
C SER A 67 24.38 -37.17 3.91
N THR A 68 23.94 -38.32 3.40
CA THR A 68 23.98 -39.59 4.13
C THR A 68 24.95 -40.50 3.40
N THR A 69 26.22 -40.48 3.80
CA THR A 69 27.16 -41.58 3.59
C THR A 69 28.14 -41.60 4.75
#